data_AF-A0A3D3DS78-F1
#
_entry.id   AF-A0A3D3DS78-F1
#
_cell.length_a   1.000
_cell.length_b   1.000
_cell.length_c   1.000
_cell.angle_alpha   90.00
_cell.angle_beta   90.00
_cell.angle_gamma   90.00
#
_symmetry.space_group_name_H-M   'P 1'
#
loop_
_entity.id
_entity.type
_entity.pdbx_description
1 polymer ?
#
loop_
_entity_poly.entity_id
_entity_poly.type
_entity_poly.pdbx_seq_one_letter_code
_entity_poly.pdbx_strand_id
1 'polypeptide(L)' 'VMHIVSNVTGELQDDLDAIDVLRATFPAGTVSGAPKVRAMEIIGELEPVRRGIYSGAVGYIGWNGNMDTAIA' A
#
# COMPACT_ATOMS: atom_id res chain seq x y z
N VAL A 1 8.11 8.74 -18.34
CA VAL A 1 8.44 9.80 -17.35
C VAL A 1 9.67 9.37 -16.55
N MET A 2 10.46 10.29 -16.01
CA MET A 2 11.59 9.96 -15.13
C MET A 2 11.14 10.06 -13.66
N HIS A 3 11.41 9.04 -12.84
CA HIS A 3 11.04 9.00 -11.42
C HIS A 3 12.29 9.07 -10.56
N ILE A 4 12.29 9.94 -9.56
CA ILE A 4 13.26 9.88 -8.46
C ILE A 4 12.74 8.85 -7.47
N VAL A 5 13.57 7.85 -7.15
CA VAL A 5 13.18 6.71 -6.34
C VAL A 5 14.03 6.65 -5.08
N SER A 6 13.40 6.32 -3.95
CA SER A 6 14.06 5.92 -2.71
C SER A 6 13.64 4.50 -2.38
N ASN A 7 14.62 3.62 -2.14
CA ASN A 7 14.37 2.24 -1.73
C ASN A 7 14.39 2.13 -0.21
N VAL A 8 13.33 1.59 0.35
CA VAL A 8 13.20 1.32 1.78
C VAL A 8 13.11 -0.19 1.96
N THR A 9 13.94 -0.76 2.84
CA THR A 9 13.99 -2.20 3.12
C THR A 9 14.04 -2.43 4.63
N GLY A 10 13.63 -3.62 5.06
CA GLY A 10 13.64 -4.04 6.46
C GLY A 10 13.52 -5.54 6.58
N GLU A 11 13.83 -6.07 7.76
CA GLU A 11 13.67 -7.47 8.11
C GLU A 11 12.31 -7.67 8.79
N LEU A 12 11.59 -8.71 8.39
CA LEU A 12 10.29 -9.05 8.96
C LEU A 12 10.50 -9.73 10.33
N GLN A 13 9.60 -9.47 11.27
CA GLN A 13 9.61 -10.17 12.57
C GLN A 13 9.25 -11.65 12.37
N ASP A 14 9.83 -12.54 13.18
CA ASP A 14 9.72 -13.99 13.02
C ASP A 14 8.27 -14.53 13.08
N ASP A 15 7.35 -13.78 13.69
CA ASP A 15 5.94 -14.14 13.89
C ASP A 15 4.98 -13.50 12.87
N LEU A 16 5.51 -12.77 11.87
CA LEU A 16 4.71 -12.09 10.85
C LEU A 16 4.94 -12.66 9.46
N ASP A 17 3.97 -12.47 8.57
CA ASP A 17 4.05 -12.90 7.18
C ASP A 17 3.85 -11.76 6.17
N ALA A 18 3.88 -12.10 4.87
CA ALA A 18 3.72 -11.13 3.79
C ALA A 18 2.34 -10.43 3.80
N ILE A 19 1.29 -11.10 4.27
CA ILE A 19 -0.06 -10.51 4.37
C ILE A 19 -0.09 -9.47 5.49
N ASP A 20 0.60 -9.72 6.60
CA ASP A 20 0.76 -8.72 7.66
C ASP A 20 1.47 -7.45 7.16
N VAL A 21 2.52 -7.63 6.34
CA VAL A 21 3.22 -6.51 5.69
C VAL A 21 2.27 -5.73 4.77
N LEU A 22 1.49 -6.42 3.94
CA LEU A 22 0.51 -5.78 3.06
C LEU A 22 -0.50 -4.99 3.88
N ARG A 23 -1.06 -5.58 4.94
CA ARG A 23 -2.04 -4.93 5.82
C ARG A 23 -1.46 -3.68 6.51
N ALA A 24 -0.22 -3.73 6.96
CA ALA A 24 0.43 -2.59 7.63
C ALA A 24 0.75 -1.44 6.67
N THR A 25 1.13 -1.77 5.43
CA THR A 25 1.58 -0.78 4.44
C THR A 25 0.44 -0.23 3.59
N PHE A 26 -0.67 -0.95 3.47
CA PHE A 26 -1.82 -0.55 2.66
C PHE A 26 -2.71 0.53 3.31
N PRO A 27 -3.37 1.41 2.52
CA PRO A 27 -3.03 1.75 1.15
C PRO A 27 -1.72 2.53 1.09
N ALA A 28 -1.11 2.58 -0.10
CA ALA A 28 0.18 3.21 -0.30
C ALA A 28 0.15 4.71 0.07
N GLY A 29 1.19 5.16 0.78
CA GLY A 29 1.31 6.55 1.25
C GLY A 29 1.36 7.58 0.12
N THR A 30 1.87 7.19 -1.05
CA THR A 30 2.04 8.07 -2.23
C THR A 30 0.73 8.52 -2.85
N VAL A 31 -0.36 7.76 -2.67
CA VAL A 31 -1.69 8.01 -3.26
C VAL A 31 -2.77 8.29 -2.21
N SER A 32 -2.40 8.28 -0.92
CA SER A 32 -3.27 8.65 0.20
C SER A 32 -2.87 9.99 0.80
N GLY A 33 -1.67 10.07 1.41
CA GLY A 33 -1.11 11.28 2.03
C GLY A 33 -0.54 11.03 3.43
N ALA A 34 -0.18 12.10 4.13
CA ALA A 34 0.37 12.04 5.49
C ALA A 34 -0.21 13.16 6.37
N PRO A 35 -0.69 12.87 7.60
CA PRO A 35 -0.85 11.54 8.22
C PRO A 35 -1.91 10.67 7.52
N LYS A 36 -1.61 9.36 7.31
CA LYS A 36 -2.38 8.45 6.43
C LYS A 36 -3.88 8.46 6.69
N VAL A 37 -4.29 8.26 7.95
CA VAL A 37 -5.72 8.17 8.32
C VAL A 37 -6.45 9.47 8.03
N ARG A 38 -5.90 10.61 8.46
CA ARG A 38 -6.53 11.91 8.24
C ARG A 38 -6.61 12.27 6.75
N ALA A 39 -5.60 11.91 5.97
CA ALA A 39 -5.61 12.12 4.53
C ALA A 39 -6.73 11.31 3.86
N MET A 40 -6.92 10.06 4.26
CA MET A 40 -8.01 9.21 3.74
C MET A 40 -9.40 9.71 4.12
N GLU A 41 -9.58 10.25 5.32
CA GLU A 41 -10.85 10.89 5.73
C GLU A 41 -11.19 12.06 4.81
N ILE A 42 -10.22 12.95 4.56
CA ILE A 42 -10.40 14.12 3.66
C ILE A 42 -10.70 13.65 2.23
N ILE A 43 -9.99 12.62 1.73
CA ILE A 43 -10.28 12.02 0.42
C ILE A 43 -11.74 11.53 0.38
N GLY A 44 -12.20 10.86 1.44
CA GLY A 44 -13.58 10.37 1.53
C GLY A 44 -14.63 11.48 1.61
N GLU A 45 -14.29 12.64 2.18
CA GLU A 45 -15.15 13.83 2.22
C GLU A 45 -15.21 14.53 0.84
N LEU A 46 -14.12 14.52 0.09
CA LEU A 46 -13.98 15.26 -1.17
C LEU A 46 -14.37 14.47 -2.42
N GLU A 47 -14.14 13.15 -2.42
CA GLU A 47 -14.41 12.32 -3.58
C GLU A 47 -15.87 11.86 -3.60
N PRO A 48 -16.60 12.05 -4.72
CA PRO A 48 -18.02 11.73 -4.80
C PRO A 48 -18.30 10.22 -4.86
N VAL A 49 -17.28 9.40 -5.09
CA VAL A 49 -17.37 7.96 -5.30
C VAL A 49 -16.21 7.24 -4.65
N ARG A 50 -16.37 5.93 -4.40
CA ARG A 50 -15.27 5.09 -3.92
C ARG A 50 -14.27 4.83 -5.04
N ARG A 51 -12.97 4.83 -4.69
CA ARG A 51 -11.86 4.60 -5.63
C ARG A 51 -11.83 3.19 -6.25
N GLY A 52 -12.46 2.20 -5.60
CA GLY A 52 -12.45 0.82 -6.10
C GLY A 52 -11.03 0.27 -6.16
N ILE A 53 -10.57 -0.10 -7.35
CA ILE A 53 -9.20 -0.60 -7.57
C ILE A 53 -8.16 0.54 -7.54
N TYR A 54 -8.54 1.77 -7.87
CA TYR A 54 -7.61 2.90 -7.90
C TYR A 54 -7.02 3.17 -6.51
N SER A 55 -5.70 3.36 -6.45
CA SER A 55 -4.92 3.42 -5.19
C SER A 55 -4.87 2.10 -4.41
N GLY A 56 -5.32 1.00 -5.03
CA GLY A 56 -5.31 -0.34 -4.48
C GLY A 56 -3.97 -1.04 -4.70
N ALA A 57 -3.98 -2.37 -4.64
CA ALA A 57 -2.80 -3.21 -4.88
C ALA A 57 -3.18 -4.39 -5.78
N VAL A 58 -2.34 -4.68 -6.77
CA VAL A 58 -2.46 -5.84 -7.66
C VAL A 58 -1.12 -6.57 -7.69
N GLY A 59 -1.13 -7.89 -7.55
CA GLY A 59 0.08 -8.67 -7.43
C GLY A 59 -0.17 -10.15 -7.18
N TYR A 60 0.82 -10.84 -6.61
CA TYR A 60 0.73 -12.26 -6.27
C TYR A 60 1.23 -12.54 -4.84
N ILE A 61 0.75 -13.64 -4.26
CA ILE A 61 1.25 -14.22 -3.02
C ILE A 61 1.55 -15.69 -3.32
N GLY A 62 2.79 -16.10 -3.08
CA GLY A 62 3.28 -17.46 -3.31
C GLY A 62 3.20 -18.32 -2.04
N TRP A 63 3.08 -19.64 -2.22
CA TRP A 63 3.14 -20.63 -1.13
C TRP A 63 4.49 -20.71 -0.42
N ASN A 64 5.51 -20.08 -1.00
CA ASN A 64 6.86 -19.97 -0.43
C ASN A 64 7.02 -18.73 0.47
N GLY A 65 5.95 -17.98 0.74
CA GLY A 65 5.96 -16.77 1.55
C GLY A 65 6.33 -15.49 0.79
N ASN A 66 6.67 -15.59 -0.50
CA ASN A 66 7.00 -14.42 -1.31
C ASN A 66 5.72 -13.69 -1.75
N MET A 67 5.77 -12.37 -1.73
CA MET A 67 4.72 -11.50 -2.25
C MET A 67 5.35 -10.35 -3.03
N ASP A 68 4.71 -9.98 -4.14
CA ASP A 68 5.03 -8.77 -4.89
C ASP A 68 3.73 -8.11 -5.36
N THR A 69 3.62 -6.81 -5.15
CA THR A 69 2.43 -6.02 -5.46
C THR A 69 2.80 -4.67 -6.06
N ALA A 70 2.08 -4.25 -7.09
CA ALA A 70 2.10 -2.90 -7.61
C ALA A 70 0.87 -2.11 -7.11
N ILE A 71 1.02 -0.80 -6.96
CA ILE A 71 -0.12 0.11 -6.72
C ILE A 71 -0.99 0.13 -7.97
N ALA A 72 -2.30 0.01 -7.77
CA ALA A 72 -3.29 -0.12 -8.84
C ALA A 72 -3.96 1.21 -9.22
#